data_AF-A0AAV5MUW5-F1
#
_entry.id   AF-A0AAV5MUW5-F1
#
_cell.length_a   1.000
_cell.length_b   1.000
_cell.length_c   1.000
_cell.angle_alpha   90.00
_cell.angle_beta   90.00
_cell.angle_gamma   90.00
#
_symmetry.space_group_name_H-M   'P 1'
#
loop_
_entity.id
_entity.type
_entity.pdbx_description
1 polymer ?
#
loop_
_entity_poly.entity_id
_entity_poly.type
_entity_poly.pdbx_seq_one_letter_code
_entity_poly.pdbx_strand_id
1 'polypeptide(L)'
;MFLEILDYSHVPGHAVLHRGRHRHGARATVSGRRVNLLLWCRSSVFRELRKYQKDFSSWCGECQREKIERQQNSIAATKEELLKREGKPAP
;
A
#
# COMPACT_ATOMS: atom_id res chain seq x y z
N MET A 1 -9.54 1.16 10.68
CA MET A 1 -8.91 1.91 9.56
C MET A 1 -10.00 2.81 9.00
N PHE A 2 -9.93 4.12 9.25
CA PHE A 2 -10.89 5.07 8.72
C PHE A 2 -10.69 5.16 7.21
N LEU A 3 -11.76 5.01 6.43
CA LEU A 3 -11.73 5.31 5.00
C LEU A 3 -11.75 6.83 4.89
N GLU A 4 -10.67 7.44 4.43
CA GLU A 4 -10.71 8.85 4.05
C GLU A 4 -11.55 8.97 2.78
N ILE A 5 -12.70 9.65 2.87
CA ILE A 5 -13.60 9.88 1.74
C ILE A 5 -13.38 11.30 1.27
N LEU A 6 -12.66 11.43 0.15
CA LEU A 6 -12.49 12.69 -0.56
C LEU A 6 -13.46 12.73 -1.74
N ASP A 7 -14.47 13.60 -1.67
CA ASP A 7 -15.34 13.90 -2.79
C ASP A 7 -14.69 14.98 -3.67
N TYR A 8 -14.52 14.68 -4.97
CA TYR A 8 -13.97 15.60 -5.95
C TYR A 8 -15.00 15.93 -7.02
N SER A 9 -15.24 17.22 -7.24
CA SER A 9 -16.16 17.70 -8.28
C SER A 9 -15.62 17.41 -9.68
N HIS A 10 -16.45 16.84 -10.54
CA HIS A 10 -16.06 16.57 -11.93
C HIS A 10 -16.08 17.86 -12.75
N VAL A 11 -14.91 18.35 -13.16
CA VAL A 11 -14.74 19.57 -13.95
C VAL A 11 -14.04 19.24 -15.27
N PRO A 12 -14.56 19.65 -16.44
CA PRO A 12 -13.87 19.48 -17.71
C PRO A 12 -12.43 20.03 -17.68
N GLY A 13 -11.50 19.34 -18.34
CA GLY A 13 -10.08 19.72 -18.36
C GLY A 13 -9.28 19.38 -17.11
N HIS A 14 -9.92 18.84 -16.06
CA HIS A 14 -9.23 18.43 -14.83
C HIS A 14 -9.05 16.91 -14.80
N ALA A 15 -7.98 16.47 -14.15
CA ALA A 15 -7.68 15.06 -13.98
C ALA A 15 -7.36 14.76 -12.51
N VAL A 16 -7.83 13.59 -12.05
CA VAL A 16 -7.45 13.03 -10.75
C VAL A 16 -6.50 11.87 -11.00
N LEU A 17 -5.29 11.97 -10.45
CA LEU A 17 -4.33 10.87 -10.45
C LEU A 17 -4.37 10.16 -9.10
N HIS A 18 -4.56 8.85 -9.13
CA HIS A 18 -4.49 8.02 -7.94
C HIS A 18 -3.75 6.72 -8.20
N ARG A 19 -3.30 6.07 -7.13
CA ARG A 19 -2.69 4.74 -7.21
C ARG A 19 -3.74 3.74 -7.69
N GLY A 20 -3.36 2.79 -8.56
CA GLY A 20 -4.29 1.78 -9.06
C GLY A 20 -4.91 0.87 -7.99
N ARG A 21 -4.29 0.75 -6.80
CA ARG A 21 -4.86 0.01 -5.64
C ARG A 21 -5.75 0.87 -4.74
N HIS A 22 -5.85 2.17 -4.99
CA HIS A 22 -6.70 3.07 -4.22
C HIS A 22 -8.17 2.80 -4.55
N ARG A 23 -8.94 2.37 -3.53
CA ARG A 23 -10.37 2.14 -3.68
C ARG A 23 -11.06 3.49 -3.84
N HIS A 24 -11.85 3.63 -4.88
CA HIS A 24 -12.63 4.83 -5.17
C HIS A 24 -13.96 4.41 -5.80
N GLY A 25 -14.91 5.33 -5.79
CA GLY A 25 -16.21 5.15 -6.42
C GLY A 25 -16.67 6.46 -7.06
N ALA A 26 -17.81 6.43 -7.72
CA ALA A 26 -18.47 7.61 -8.24
C ALA A 26 -19.88 7.69 -7.65
N ARG A 27 -20.29 8.89 -7.24
CA ARG A 27 -21.67 9.14 -6.83
C ARG A 27 -22.61 9.04 -8.05
N ALA A 28 -23.87 8.71 -7.77
CA ALA A 28 -24.91 8.66 -8.80
C ALA A 28 -25.04 10.03 -9.50
N THR A 29 -25.17 10.01 -10.82
CA THR A 29 -25.45 11.22 -11.58
C THR A 29 -26.92 11.57 -11.39
N VAL A 30 -27.20 12.71 -10.76
CA VAL A 30 -28.58 13.18 -10.51
C VAL A 30 -29.13 14.07 -11.63
N SER A 31 -28.23 14.69 -12.40
CA SER A 31 -28.57 15.55 -13.54
C SER A 31 -27.39 15.66 -14.52
N GLY A 32 -27.67 16.03 -15.76
CA GLY A 32 -26.65 16.21 -16.81
C GLY A 32 -25.97 14.91 -17.27
N ARG A 33 -24.80 15.04 -17.91
CA ARG A 33 -23.99 13.91 -18.39
C ARG A 33 -22.56 14.01 -17.87
N ARG A 34 -22.04 12.90 -17.35
CA ARG A 34 -20.64 12.77 -16.92
C ARG A 34 -19.85 11.95 -17.95
N VAL A 35 -18.76 12.52 -18.47
CA VAL A 35 -17.87 11.89 -19.45
C VAL A 35 -16.44 12.02 -18.95
N ASN A 36 -15.66 10.94 -19.01
CA ASN A 36 -14.28 10.92 -18.50
C ASN A 36 -13.34 10.20 -19.50
N LEU A 37 -12.06 10.57 -19.47
CA LEU A 37 -10.97 9.84 -20.12
C LEU A 37 -10.15 9.13 -19.04
N LEU A 38 -10.08 7.80 -19.12
CA LEU A 38 -9.31 7.00 -18.17
C LEU A 38 -7.99 6.55 -18.81
N LEU A 39 -6.87 6.88 -18.15
CA LEU A 39 -5.53 6.47 -18.55
C LEU A 39 -4.88 5.63 -17.45
N TRP A 40 -4.51 4.39 -17.79
CA TRP A 40 -3.75 3.52 -16.89
C TRP A 40 -2.27 3.54 -17.22
N CYS A 41 -1.53 4.40 -16.54
CA CYS A 41 -0.08 4.47 -16.68
C CYS A 41 0.59 3.25 -16.04
N ARG A 42 1.22 2.40 -16.87
CA ARG A 42 1.96 1.21 -16.42
C ARG A 42 3.44 1.34 -16.80
N SER A 43 4.32 1.36 -15.80
CA SER A 43 5.77 1.26 -16.00
C SER A 43 6.25 -0.19 -15.82
N SER A 44 6.83 -0.78 -16.87
CA SER A 44 7.47 -2.10 -16.82
C SER A 44 8.77 -2.06 -16.03
N VAL A 45 9.62 -1.06 -16.31
CA VAL A 45 10.89 -0.82 -15.61
C VAL A 45 10.68 -0.72 -14.11
N PHE A 46 9.70 0.08 -13.66
CA PHE A 46 9.40 0.20 -12.23
C PHE A 46 8.98 -1.12 -11.61
N ARG A 47 8.14 -1.90 -12.30
CA ARG A 47 7.67 -3.21 -11.81
C ARG A 47 8.80 -4.22 -11.71
N GLU A 48 9.78 -4.15 -12.59
CA GLU A 48 10.97 -4.98 -12.53
C GLU A 48 11.88 -4.55 -11.37
N LEU A 49 12.19 -3.26 -11.26
CA LEU A 49 13.01 -2.71 -10.16
C LEU A 49 12.46 -3.07 -8.79
N ARG A 50 11.12 -3.07 -8.62
CA ARG A 50 10.45 -3.48 -7.38
C ARG A 50 10.72 -4.92 -6.93
N LYS A 51 11.24 -5.80 -7.78
CA LYS A 51 11.66 -7.14 -7.36
C LYS A 51 12.94 -7.08 -6.53
N TYR A 52 13.82 -6.13 -6.84
CA TYR A 52 15.14 -6.01 -6.25
C TYR A 52 15.20 -4.91 -5.18
N GLN A 53 14.54 -3.78 -5.43
CA GLN A 53 14.52 -2.64 -4.52
C GLN A 53 13.22 -2.60 -3.71
N LYS A 54 13.33 -2.91 -2.41
CA LYS A 54 12.18 -3.08 -1.50
C LYS A 54 12.00 -1.92 -0.51
N ASP A 55 12.83 -0.90 -0.57
CA ASP A 55 12.84 0.19 0.43
C ASP A 55 11.69 1.19 0.25
N PHE A 56 10.86 1.01 -0.78
CA PHE A 56 9.71 1.84 -1.12
C PHE A 56 8.46 1.60 -0.23
N SER A 57 8.61 1.19 1.02
CA SER A 57 7.49 0.74 1.86
C SER A 57 6.41 1.81 2.10
N SER A 58 6.73 3.10 1.97
CA SER A 58 5.77 4.20 2.13
C SER A 58 4.74 4.26 1.00
N TRP A 59 5.09 3.83 -0.21
CA TRP A 59 4.26 3.99 -1.40
C TRP A 59 4.11 2.72 -2.23
N CYS A 60 4.67 1.60 -1.77
CA CYS A 60 4.52 0.28 -2.38
C CYS A 60 3.88 -0.69 -1.38
N GLY A 61 2.65 -1.12 -1.68
CA GLY A 61 1.88 -1.96 -0.75
C GLY A 61 2.44 -3.37 -0.56
N GLU A 62 3.13 -3.95 -1.53
CA GLU A 62 3.83 -5.25 -1.33
C GLU A 62 5.10 -5.07 -0.49
N CYS A 63 5.92 -4.06 -0.78
CA CYS A 63 7.11 -3.79 0.03
C CYS A 63 6.74 -3.48 1.49
N GLN A 64 5.63 -2.78 1.72
CA GLN A 64 5.12 -2.53 3.07
C GLN A 64 4.75 -3.84 3.78
N ARG A 65 4.02 -4.75 3.12
CA ARG A 65 3.66 -6.06 3.69
C ARG A 65 4.89 -6.90 4.00
N GLU A 66 5.79 -7.05 3.03
CA GLU A 66 7.05 -7.79 3.21
C GLU A 66 7.88 -7.22 4.39
N LYS A 67 7.93 -5.89 4.53
CA LYS A 67 8.61 -5.23 5.66
C LYS A 67 7.95 -5.57 7.00
N ILE A 68 6.62 -5.52 7.08
CA ILE A 68 5.87 -5.86 8.30
C ILE A 68 6.09 -7.33 8.66
N GLU A 69 6.00 -8.24 7.70
CA GLU A 69 6.23 -9.68 7.89
C GLU A 69 7.66 -9.96 8.40
N ARG A 70 8.68 -9.34 7.80
CA ARG A 70 10.08 -9.44 8.27
C ARG A 70 10.22 -8.96 9.70
N GLN A 71 9.60 -7.84 10.06
CA GLN A 71 9.64 -7.30 11.41
C GLN A 71 8.99 -8.27 12.41
N GLN A 72 7.82 -8.83 12.07
CA GLN A 72 7.12 -9.80 12.91
C GLN A 72 7.94 -11.07 13.13
N ASN A 73 8.54 -11.61 12.06
CA ASN A 73 9.41 -12.78 12.14
C ASN A 73 10.65 -12.52 13.01
N SER A 74 11.27 -11.34 12.86
CA SER A 74 12.42 -10.95 13.70
C SER A 74 12.03 -10.83 15.17
N ILE A 75 10.88 -10.23 15.49
CA ILE A 75 10.38 -10.13 16.86
C ILE A 75 10.11 -11.53 17.44
N ALA A 76 9.48 -12.42 16.67
CA ALA A 76 9.20 -13.78 17.09
C ALA A 76 10.48 -14.56 17.41
N ALA A 77 11.48 -14.49 16.51
CA ALA A 77 12.77 -15.14 16.70
C ALA A 77 13.51 -14.61 17.95
N THR A 78 13.54 -13.28 18.15
CA THR A 78 14.16 -12.69 19.35
C THR A 78 13.43 -13.12 20.62
N LYS A 79 12.10 -13.17 20.60
CA LYS A 79 11.31 -13.62 21.76
C LYS A 79 11.61 -15.07 22.12
N GLU A 80 11.73 -15.95 21.13
CA GLU A 80 12.09 -17.35 21.33
C GLU A 80 13.49 -17.50 21.94
N GLU A 81 14.46 -16.72 21.45
CA GLU A 81 15.83 -16.72 21.97
C GLU A 81 15.90 -16.23 23.43
N LEU A 82 15.13 -15.21 23.80
CA LEU A 82 15.06 -14.72 25.18
C LEU A 82 14.48 -15.78 26.13
N LEU A 83 13.39 -16.45 25.73
CA LEU A 83 12.79 -17.54 26.52
C LEU A 83 13.75 -18.71 26.73
N LYS A 84 14.56 -19.05 25.72
CA LYS A 84 15.61 -20.09 25.84
C LYS A 84 16.71 -19.71 26.83
N ARG A 85 16.98 -18.42 27.02
CA ARG A 85 17.98 -17.93 27.98
C ARG A 85 17.45 -17.91 29.41
N GLU A 86 16.19 -17.56 29.61
CA GLU A 86 15.54 -17.58 30.93
C GLU A 86 15.34 -19.02 31.47
N GLY A 87 15.24 -20.02 30.58
CA GLY A 87 15.15 -21.43 30.96
C GLY A 87 16.47 -22.14 31.27
N LYS A 88 17.64 -21.48 31.13
CA LYS A 88 18.93 -22.05 31.50
C LYS A 88 19.32 -21.58 32.91
N PRO A 89 19.47 -22.49 33.90
CA PRO A 89 20.04 -22.10 35.19
C PRO A 89 21.48 -21.60 34.96
N ALA A 90 21.86 -20.54 35.68
CA ALA A 90 23.23 -20.04 35.67
C ALA A 90 24.21 -21.16 36.08
N PRO A 91 25.40 -21.23 35.46
CA PRO A 91 26.43 -22.20 35.83
C PRO A 91 26.91 -22.01 37.28
#